data_AF-A0A5C6Z941-F1
#
_entry.id   AF-A0A5C6Z941-F1
#
_cell.length_a   1.000
_cell.length_b   1.000
_cell.length_c   1.000
_cell.angle_alpha   90.00
_cell.angle_beta   90.00
_cell.angle_gamma   90.00
#
_symmetry.space_group_name_H-M   'P 1'
#
loop_
_entity.id
_entity.type
_entity.pdbx_description
1 polymer ?
#
loop_
_entity_poly.entity_id
_entity_poly.type
_entity_poly.pdbx_seq_one_letter_code
_entity_poly.pdbx_strand_id
1 'polypeptide(L)'
;MSNQSVGLAPRALAMVIDGALMLAASTLLMWAVYGDPVSKWTDLRPGTLAINWLLPLIVCVVFWSWQGATPGKLVAGIKVVDARSGKHPSPLQAALRWAGYLVSAIPLFAGFLWARVDAEGRTWHDRLSRTAVERSREAPADGEGLLIGYIASHWRGEQSLAQSFWINHVLLTWPVAAGVQGLVAWLATKSEGLQGVAIALLIAWPLLIVIEVWSAVGTWRSVRGYVDAGGSYLISGLARLSLLGSFLQIAFSLALGVFSEFPELWKLARGIDPIGNVRLSVSADGRTMQFNGPIGAGDAHRLRTLLAASPAVRLLEVASPGGRVTEAERMVELIRQRGVGTRAIGNCESACTLVFLAGNKRQLMPGAQLGFHRASSGTFNPAFDEIANQELARTYRRMELPEDFIEKTLSTPSRRMWYPAAEDLVRHSLILPPPRTLDVALPEGDKPGQYAPLVDYVNALRASDAWFRLDQRFPGLIDDAAGRMRNAHMALAGSEHAVAGA
;
A
#
# COMPACT_ATOMS: atom_id res chain seq x y z
N MET A 1 12.05 18.55 -52.37
CA MET A 1 11.41 18.59 -51.04
C MET A 1 12.50 18.42 -50.01
N SER A 2 12.82 19.48 -49.25
CA SER A 2 13.92 19.47 -48.27
C SER A 2 13.60 18.47 -47.16
N ASN A 3 14.31 17.34 -47.17
CA ASN A 3 14.23 16.32 -46.13
C ASN A 3 14.79 16.92 -44.84
N GLN A 4 13.95 17.54 -44.01
CA GLN A 4 14.37 17.99 -42.68
C GLN A 4 14.59 16.74 -41.83
N SER A 5 15.82 16.21 -41.86
CA SER A 5 16.24 15.10 -41.03
C SER A 5 15.93 15.40 -39.58
N VAL A 6 15.19 14.48 -38.92
CA VAL A 6 14.76 14.73 -37.55
C VAL A 6 15.91 14.49 -36.58
N GLY A 7 16.27 15.53 -35.83
CA GLY A 7 17.28 15.48 -34.79
C GLY A 7 16.96 14.49 -33.66
N LEU A 8 17.94 14.32 -32.76
CA LEU A 8 17.87 13.34 -31.67
C LEU A 8 16.82 13.65 -30.60
N ALA A 9 16.55 14.92 -30.31
CA ALA A 9 15.64 15.29 -29.21
C ALA A 9 14.19 14.82 -29.43
N PRO A 10 13.55 15.02 -30.60
CA PRO A 10 12.23 14.44 -30.87
C PRO A 10 12.21 12.92 -30.82
N ARG A 11 13.26 12.26 -31.33
CA ARG A 11 13.39 10.79 -31.28
C ARG A 11 13.50 10.28 -29.83
N ALA A 12 14.27 10.97 -28.99
CA ALA A 12 14.43 10.66 -27.58
C ALA A 12 13.12 10.89 -26.80
N LEU A 13 12.45 12.01 -27.02
CA LEU A 13 11.13 12.30 -26.43
C LEU A 13 10.12 11.20 -26.77
N ALA A 14 10.05 10.80 -28.04
CA ALA A 14 9.18 9.71 -28.47
C ALA A 14 9.51 8.39 -27.75
N MET A 15 10.79 8.05 -27.63
CA MET A 15 11.24 6.82 -26.96
C MET A 15 10.92 6.83 -25.46
N VAL A 16 11.06 7.96 -24.78
CA VAL A 16 10.70 8.11 -23.36
C VAL A 16 9.20 7.91 -23.15
N ILE A 17 8.37 8.57 -23.97
CA ILE A 17 6.90 8.46 -23.86
C ILE A 17 6.44 7.05 -24.18
N ASP A 18 6.88 6.49 -25.32
CA ASP A 18 6.52 5.13 -25.73
C ASP A 18 7.00 4.10 -24.68
N GLY A 19 8.21 4.27 -24.14
CA GLY A 19 8.77 3.41 -23.10
C GLY A 19 7.99 3.48 -21.80
N ALA A 20 7.57 4.67 -21.36
CA ALA A 20 6.74 4.84 -20.17
C ALA A 20 5.37 4.17 -20.32
N LEU A 21 4.72 4.34 -21.48
CA LEU A 21 3.44 3.68 -21.77
C LEU A 21 3.57 2.15 -21.78
N MET A 22 4.62 1.62 -22.42
CA MET A 22 4.89 0.18 -22.46
C MET A 22 5.22 -0.38 -21.08
N LEU A 23 6.00 0.35 -20.29
CA LEU A 23 6.31 -0.03 -18.92
C LEU A 23 5.04 -0.07 -18.06
N ALA A 24 4.20 0.96 -18.13
CA ALA A 24 2.94 1.00 -17.41
C ALA A 24 2.05 -0.19 -17.80
N ALA A 25 1.83 -0.42 -19.10
CA ALA A 25 1.04 -1.56 -19.57
C ALA A 25 1.62 -2.91 -19.12
N SER A 26 2.95 -3.08 -19.19
CA SER A 26 3.63 -4.31 -18.78
C SER A 26 3.48 -4.54 -17.28
N THR A 27 3.66 -3.51 -16.44
CA THR A 27 3.50 -3.65 -14.98
C THR A 27 2.10 -4.08 -14.58
N LEU A 28 1.07 -3.56 -15.25
CA LEU A 28 -0.32 -3.92 -15.01
C LEU A 28 -0.63 -5.36 -15.41
N LEU A 29 -0.15 -5.78 -16.58
CA LEU A 29 -0.33 -7.15 -17.06
C LEU A 29 0.45 -8.16 -16.19
N MET A 30 1.67 -7.81 -15.78
CA MET A 30 2.48 -8.63 -14.88
C MET A 30 1.78 -8.81 -13.53
N TRP A 31 1.25 -7.72 -12.96
CA TRP A 31 0.47 -7.79 -11.73
C TRP A 31 -0.80 -8.61 -11.90
N ALA A 32 -1.54 -8.45 -12.99
CA ALA A 32 -2.77 -9.19 -13.25
C ALA A 32 -2.54 -10.71 -13.44
N VAL A 33 -1.44 -11.10 -14.10
CA VAL A 33 -1.14 -12.50 -14.41
C VAL A 33 -0.39 -13.20 -13.27
N TYR A 34 0.50 -12.49 -12.56
CA TYR A 34 1.43 -13.10 -11.61
C TYR A 34 1.37 -12.52 -10.20
N GLY A 35 0.60 -11.46 -9.95
CA GLY A 35 0.52 -10.77 -8.66
C GLY A 35 1.75 -9.92 -8.31
N ASP A 36 2.77 -9.91 -9.17
CA ASP A 36 4.00 -9.11 -9.01
C ASP A 36 4.11 -8.13 -10.19
N PRO A 37 4.19 -6.80 -9.94
CA PRO A 37 4.27 -5.80 -11.00
C PRO A 37 5.60 -5.81 -11.77
N VAL A 38 6.66 -6.41 -11.24
CA VAL A 38 8.01 -6.30 -11.85
C VAL A 38 8.60 -7.68 -12.10
N SER A 39 8.90 -7.96 -13.38
CA SER A 39 9.65 -9.17 -13.73
C SER A 39 11.14 -9.04 -13.38
N LYS A 40 11.74 -10.14 -12.93
CA LYS A 40 13.21 -10.24 -12.78
C LYS A 40 13.83 -10.53 -14.15
N TRP A 41 15.07 -10.09 -14.36
CA TRP A 41 15.80 -10.35 -15.62
C TRP A 41 16.00 -11.83 -15.96
N THR A 42 15.94 -12.71 -14.96
CA THR A 42 16.05 -14.17 -15.11
C THR A 42 14.70 -14.86 -15.31
N ASP A 43 13.59 -14.12 -15.39
CA ASP A 43 12.25 -14.67 -15.52
C ASP A 43 11.92 -15.02 -16.97
N LEU A 44 12.04 -16.30 -17.31
CA LEU A 44 11.81 -16.85 -18.65
C LEU A 44 10.42 -17.49 -18.82
N ARG A 45 9.46 -17.21 -17.92
CA ARG A 45 8.10 -17.72 -18.05
C ARG A 45 7.48 -17.25 -19.38
N PRO A 46 6.71 -18.10 -20.09
CA PRO A 46 6.10 -17.73 -21.38
C PRO A 46 5.27 -16.44 -21.32
N GLY A 47 4.50 -16.24 -20.25
CA GLY A 47 3.70 -15.02 -20.07
C GLY A 47 4.56 -13.77 -19.83
N THR A 48 5.65 -13.87 -19.05
CA THR A 48 6.61 -12.77 -18.87
C THR A 48 7.24 -12.37 -20.21
N LEU A 49 7.65 -13.34 -21.02
CA LEU A 49 8.20 -13.09 -22.37
C LEU A 49 7.15 -12.47 -23.29
N ALA A 50 5.92 -12.95 -23.23
CA ALA A 50 4.82 -12.42 -24.03
C ALA A 50 4.52 -10.96 -23.68
N ILE A 51 4.41 -10.64 -22.39
CA ILE A 51 4.05 -9.30 -21.89
C ILE A 51 5.16 -8.29 -22.17
N ASN A 52 6.43 -8.62 -21.85
CA ASN A 52 7.51 -7.65 -21.86
C ASN A 52 8.24 -7.55 -23.21
N TRP A 53 8.08 -8.52 -24.11
CA TRP A 53 8.78 -8.54 -25.40
C TRP A 53 7.85 -8.68 -26.60
N LEU A 54 7.02 -9.74 -26.63
CA LEU A 54 6.18 -10.03 -27.80
C LEU A 54 5.08 -8.96 -28.00
N LEU A 55 4.41 -8.55 -26.93
CA LEU A 55 3.36 -7.55 -26.99
C LEU A 55 3.91 -6.17 -27.45
N PRO A 56 4.99 -5.62 -26.85
CA PRO A 56 5.62 -4.39 -27.36
C PRO A 56 6.04 -4.47 -28.83
N LEU A 57 6.57 -5.62 -29.27
CA LEU A 57 6.90 -5.86 -30.68
C LEU A 57 5.65 -5.73 -31.57
N ILE A 58 4.58 -6.46 -31.25
CA ILE A 58 3.33 -6.44 -32.01
C ILE A 58 2.76 -5.02 -32.06
N VAL A 59 2.70 -4.34 -30.92
CA VAL A 59 2.16 -2.97 -30.86
C VAL A 59 2.98 -2.02 -31.72
N CYS A 60 4.31 -2.05 -31.63
CA CYS A 60 5.17 -1.21 -32.46
C CYS A 60 5.02 -1.49 -33.96
N VAL A 61 4.94 -2.76 -34.35
CA VAL A 61 4.74 -3.16 -35.75
C VAL A 61 3.41 -2.64 -36.28
N VAL A 62 2.32 -2.83 -35.53
CA VAL A 62 0.99 -2.35 -35.92
C VAL A 62 0.97 -0.83 -36.08
N PHE A 63 1.45 -0.07 -35.09
CA PHE A 63 1.45 1.40 -35.15
C PHE A 63 2.31 1.96 -36.29
N TRP A 64 3.51 1.40 -36.50
CA TRP A 64 4.38 1.89 -37.59
C TRP A 64 3.81 1.53 -38.96
N SER A 65 3.26 0.33 -39.14
CA SER A 65 2.69 -0.05 -40.44
C SER A 65 1.37 0.62 -40.77
N TRP A 66 0.58 0.99 -39.75
CA TRP A 66 -0.70 1.66 -39.96
C TRP A 66 -0.56 3.18 -40.07
N GLN A 67 0.11 3.81 -39.11
CA GLN A 67 0.13 5.28 -38.98
C GLN A 67 1.53 5.88 -39.18
N GLY A 68 2.57 5.04 -39.30
CA GLY A 68 3.97 5.49 -39.30
C GLY A 68 4.43 5.98 -37.93
N ALA A 69 3.57 6.05 -36.91
CA ALA A 69 3.91 6.68 -35.64
C ALA A 69 3.22 5.96 -34.48
N THR A 70 3.97 5.75 -33.41
CA THR A 70 3.47 5.36 -32.09
C THR A 70 3.00 6.60 -31.32
N PRO A 71 2.24 6.46 -30.21
CA PRO A 71 1.78 7.59 -29.40
C PRO A 71 2.87 8.62 -29.09
N GLY A 72 4.05 8.20 -28.62
CA GLY A 72 5.17 9.08 -28.33
C GLY A 72 5.74 9.76 -29.58
N LYS A 73 5.74 9.09 -30.73
CA LYS A 73 6.16 9.68 -32.02
C LYS A 73 5.17 10.75 -32.49
N LEU A 74 3.87 10.54 -32.26
CA LEU A 74 2.85 11.53 -32.56
C LEU A 74 3.00 12.78 -31.67
N VAL A 75 3.28 12.60 -30.37
CA VAL A 75 3.59 13.71 -29.46
C VAL A 75 4.85 14.46 -29.90
N ALA A 76 5.88 13.71 -30.29
CA ALA A 76 7.14 14.29 -30.77
C ALA A 76 7.07 14.86 -32.20
N GLY A 77 5.92 14.78 -32.88
CA GLY A 77 5.73 15.31 -34.23
C GLY A 77 6.58 14.61 -35.29
N ILE A 78 6.82 13.30 -35.13
CA ILE A 78 7.62 12.49 -36.04
C ILE A 78 6.86 11.27 -36.54
N LYS A 79 7.23 10.79 -37.73
CA LYS A 79 6.72 9.55 -38.32
C LYS A 79 7.86 8.76 -38.97
N VAL A 80 7.71 7.45 -38.97
CA VAL A 80 8.53 6.48 -39.67
C VAL A 80 7.91 6.24 -41.04
N VAL A 81 8.74 6.30 -42.07
CA VAL A 81 8.37 6.05 -43.46
C VAL A 81 9.34 5.07 -44.10
N ASP A 82 8.91 4.41 -45.17
CA ASP A 82 9.81 3.69 -46.07
C ASP A 82 10.77 4.70 -46.75
N ALA A 83 12.06 4.42 -46.70
CA ALA A 83 13.09 5.38 -47.12
C ALA A 83 13.13 5.63 -48.64
N ARG A 84 12.47 4.79 -49.46
CA ARG A 84 12.44 4.97 -50.92
C ARG A 84 11.14 5.60 -51.39
N SER A 85 10.02 5.16 -50.84
CA SER A 85 8.69 5.52 -51.31
C SER A 85 8.02 6.64 -50.49
N GLY A 86 8.51 6.92 -49.27
CA GLY A 86 7.89 7.88 -48.36
C GLY A 86 6.54 7.44 -47.78
N LYS A 87 6.09 6.22 -48.11
CA LYS A 87 4.84 5.63 -47.59
C LYS A 87 5.05 4.99 -46.23
N HIS A 88 3.97 4.51 -45.61
CA HIS A 88 4.06 3.75 -44.36
C HIS A 88 4.94 2.49 -44.54
N PRO A 89 5.79 2.17 -43.53
CA PRO A 89 6.65 1.00 -43.59
C PRO A 89 5.84 -0.29 -43.57
N SER A 90 6.27 -1.28 -44.36
CA SER A 90 5.67 -2.62 -44.33
C SER A 90 5.86 -3.31 -42.96
N PRO A 91 5.03 -4.29 -42.59
CA PRO A 91 5.15 -5.02 -41.32
C PRO A 91 6.54 -5.66 -41.13
N LEU A 92 7.15 -6.17 -42.20
CA LEU A 92 8.50 -6.72 -42.16
C LEU A 92 9.55 -5.65 -41.84
N GLN A 93 9.46 -4.47 -42.47
CA GLN A 93 10.37 -3.35 -42.15
C GLN A 93 10.18 -2.89 -40.71
N ALA A 94 8.95 -2.84 -40.23
CA ALA A 94 8.67 -2.48 -38.84
C ALA A 94 9.25 -3.50 -37.84
N ALA A 95 9.14 -4.81 -38.12
CA ALA A 95 9.73 -5.86 -37.29
C ALA A 95 11.27 -5.81 -37.30
N LEU A 96 11.88 -5.64 -38.48
CA LEU A 96 13.33 -5.46 -38.62
C LEU A 96 13.83 -4.20 -37.91
N ARG A 97 13.03 -3.13 -37.94
CA ARG A 97 13.33 -1.89 -37.21
C ARG A 97 13.32 -2.13 -35.70
N TRP A 98 12.35 -2.88 -35.19
CA TRP A 98 12.27 -3.23 -33.76
C TRP A 98 13.47 -4.08 -33.32
N ALA A 99 13.84 -5.11 -34.09
CA ALA A 99 15.06 -5.88 -33.83
C ALA A 99 16.32 -5.00 -33.91
N GLY A 100 16.34 -4.06 -34.87
CA GLY A 100 17.40 -3.07 -35.01
C GLY A 100 17.55 -2.14 -33.81
N TYR A 101 16.49 -1.91 -33.01
CA TYR A 101 16.63 -1.15 -31.76
C TYR A 101 17.54 -1.85 -30.76
N LEU A 102 17.48 -3.18 -30.67
CA LEU A 102 18.38 -3.96 -29.81
C LEU A 102 19.83 -3.78 -30.25
N VAL A 103 20.10 -3.92 -31.56
CA VAL A 103 21.43 -3.69 -32.15
C VAL A 103 21.92 -2.26 -31.91
N SER A 104 21.00 -1.28 -31.98
CA SER A 104 21.33 0.13 -31.73
C SER A 104 21.61 0.42 -30.26
N ALA A 105 21.00 -0.33 -29.33
CA ALA A 105 21.09 -0.11 -27.89
C ALA A 105 22.29 -0.81 -27.24
N ILE A 106 22.62 -2.04 -27.67
CA ILE A 106 23.71 -2.88 -27.10
C ILE A 106 25.03 -2.12 -26.95
N PRO A 107 25.54 -1.39 -27.96
CA PRO A 107 26.78 -0.63 -27.84
C PRO A 107 26.49 0.76 -27.23
N LEU A 108 25.92 0.78 -26.02
CA LEU A 108 25.62 2.00 -25.25
C LEU A 108 24.88 3.08 -26.06
N PHE A 109 23.82 2.68 -26.77
CA PHE A 109 23.01 3.55 -27.62
C PHE A 109 23.74 4.21 -28.80
N ALA A 110 24.95 3.75 -29.17
CA ALA A 110 25.71 4.31 -30.29
C ALA A 110 24.93 4.32 -31.62
N GLY A 111 24.10 3.30 -31.86
CA GLY A 111 23.28 3.24 -33.08
C GLY A 111 22.20 4.31 -33.16
N PHE A 112 21.79 4.89 -32.03
CA PHE A 112 20.91 6.06 -31.99
C PHE A 112 21.70 7.35 -32.27
N LEU A 113 22.88 7.49 -31.66
CA LEU A 113 23.76 8.64 -31.86
C LEU A 113 24.25 8.77 -33.31
N TRP A 114 24.28 7.66 -34.06
CA TRP A 114 24.64 7.62 -35.48
C TRP A 114 23.83 8.60 -36.35
N ALA A 115 22.61 8.96 -35.95
CA ALA A 115 21.80 9.97 -36.64
C ALA A 115 22.48 11.36 -36.74
N ARG A 116 23.51 11.67 -35.93
CA ARG A 116 24.30 12.91 -36.08
C ARG A 116 25.39 12.82 -37.14
N VAL A 117 25.88 11.61 -37.39
CA VAL A 117 26.99 11.36 -38.33
C VAL A 117 26.44 11.10 -39.72
N ASP A 118 25.27 10.48 -39.79
CA ASP A 118 24.66 10.12 -41.05
C ASP A 118 24.15 11.34 -41.84
N ALA A 119 24.54 11.45 -43.11
CA ALA A 119 24.15 12.58 -43.98
C ALA A 119 22.63 12.68 -44.19
N GLU A 120 21.91 11.56 -44.07
CA GLU A 120 20.45 11.51 -44.17
C GLU A 120 19.76 11.49 -42.78
N GLY A 121 20.54 11.62 -41.70
CA GLY A 121 20.05 11.57 -40.33
C GLY A 121 19.45 10.22 -39.91
N ARG A 122 19.87 9.11 -40.56
CA ARG A 122 19.38 7.76 -40.27
C ARG A 122 20.20 7.09 -39.18
N THR A 123 19.53 6.40 -38.27
CA THR A 123 20.15 5.51 -37.27
C THR A 123 20.48 4.13 -37.86
N TRP A 124 21.14 3.28 -37.08
CA TRP A 124 21.38 1.89 -37.52
C TRP A 124 20.09 1.10 -37.76
N HIS A 125 19.09 1.25 -36.90
CA HIS A 125 17.78 0.62 -37.09
C HIS A 125 17.01 1.18 -38.29
N ASP A 126 17.17 2.47 -38.62
CA ASP A 126 16.64 3.07 -39.85
C ASP A 126 17.29 2.40 -41.09
N ARG A 127 18.62 2.28 -41.08
CA ARG A 127 19.41 1.65 -42.16
C ARG A 127 19.08 0.17 -42.36
N LEU A 128 19.06 -0.62 -41.28
CA LEU A 128 18.77 -2.06 -41.31
C LEU A 128 17.36 -2.36 -41.85
N SER A 129 16.39 -1.53 -41.49
CA SER A 129 15.00 -1.71 -41.93
C SER A 129 14.65 -0.97 -43.23
N ARG A 130 15.61 -0.24 -43.81
CA ARG A 130 15.38 0.64 -44.97
C ARG A 130 14.24 1.63 -44.74
N THR A 131 14.16 2.17 -43.52
CA THR A 131 13.19 3.21 -43.14
C THR A 131 13.88 4.52 -42.85
N ALA A 132 13.11 5.60 -42.79
CA ALA A 132 13.56 6.93 -42.38
C ALA A 132 12.57 7.53 -41.38
N VAL A 133 13.01 8.55 -40.65
CA VAL A 133 12.15 9.32 -39.76
C VAL A 133 12.04 10.74 -40.28
N GLU A 134 10.82 11.17 -40.52
CA GLU A 134 10.47 12.49 -41.03
C GLU A 134 9.62 13.23 -40.00
N ARG A 135 9.61 14.56 -40.08
CA ARG A 135 8.64 15.36 -39.33
C ARG A 135 7.24 15.13 -39.88
N SER A 136 6.28 14.92 -39.00
CA SER A 136 4.86 14.88 -39.36
C SER A 136 4.21 16.27 -39.32
N ARG A 137 4.86 17.26 -38.68
CA ARG A 137 4.44 18.66 -38.58
C ARG A 137 5.65 19.59 -38.74
N GLU A 138 5.45 20.78 -39.30
CA GLU A 138 6.48 21.82 -39.30
C GLU A 138 6.92 22.15 -37.87
N ALA A 139 8.21 22.44 -37.69
CA ALA A 139 8.73 22.82 -36.38
C ALA A 139 8.04 24.14 -35.94
N PRO A 140 7.63 24.28 -34.64
CA PRO A 140 7.07 25.54 -34.15
C PRO A 140 8.02 26.70 -34.46
N ALA A 141 7.52 27.73 -35.14
CA ALA A 141 8.32 28.87 -35.60
C ALA A 141 8.71 29.83 -34.45
N ASP A 142 8.09 29.67 -33.29
CA ASP A 142 8.05 30.60 -32.16
C ASP A 142 8.80 30.12 -30.91
N GLY A 143 9.53 29.00 -31.01
CA GLY A 143 10.27 28.46 -29.87
C GLY A 143 9.39 27.81 -28.79
N GLU A 144 8.08 27.65 -29.02
CA GLU A 144 7.25 26.81 -28.17
C GLU A 144 7.76 25.36 -28.22
N GLY A 145 7.92 24.75 -27.04
CA GLY A 145 8.31 23.35 -26.95
C GLY A 145 7.28 22.45 -27.64
N LEU A 146 7.74 21.44 -28.40
CA LEU A 146 6.92 20.45 -29.11
C LEU A 146 5.75 19.89 -28.28
N LEU A 147 5.97 19.69 -26.97
CA LEU A 147 4.95 19.21 -26.03
C LEU A 147 3.82 20.23 -25.79
N ILE A 148 4.16 21.52 -25.64
CA ILE A 148 3.18 22.60 -25.40
C ILE A 148 2.27 22.73 -26.62
N GLY A 149 2.84 22.76 -27.83
CA GLY A 149 2.08 22.76 -29.07
C GLY A 149 1.20 21.51 -29.24
N TYR A 150 1.67 20.34 -28.80
CA TYR A 150 0.87 19.12 -28.78
C TYR A 150 -0.34 19.23 -27.84
N ILE A 151 -0.11 19.64 -26.59
CA ILE A 151 -1.15 19.83 -25.56
C ILE A 151 -2.19 20.83 -26.05
N ALA A 152 -1.74 21.96 -26.61
CA ALA A 152 -2.60 23.03 -27.07
C ALA A 152 -3.42 22.63 -28.31
N SER A 153 -2.81 21.95 -29.30
CA SER A 153 -3.52 21.49 -30.50
C SER A 153 -4.59 20.44 -30.19
N HIS A 154 -4.34 19.52 -29.25
CA HIS A 154 -5.38 18.59 -28.78
C HIS A 154 -6.50 19.34 -28.07
N TRP A 155 -6.17 20.24 -27.14
CA TRP A 155 -7.16 21.02 -26.40
C TRP A 155 -8.06 21.85 -27.34
N ARG A 156 -7.51 22.42 -28.40
CA ARG A 156 -8.27 23.16 -29.43
C ARG A 156 -9.11 22.25 -30.34
N GLY A 157 -8.88 20.94 -30.32
CA GLY A 157 -9.57 19.96 -31.18
C GLY A 157 -9.03 19.89 -32.60
N GLU A 158 -7.79 20.34 -32.83
CA GLU A 158 -7.15 20.34 -34.15
C GLU A 158 -6.62 18.95 -34.55
N GLN A 159 -6.57 18.02 -33.59
CA GLN A 159 -6.13 16.64 -33.83
C GLN A 159 -7.29 15.80 -34.34
N SER A 160 -6.98 14.76 -35.13
CA SER A 160 -8.00 13.84 -35.65
C SER A 160 -8.75 13.13 -34.52
N LEU A 161 -10.04 12.85 -34.73
CA LEU A 161 -10.86 12.13 -33.73
C LEU A 161 -10.24 10.80 -33.29
N ALA A 162 -9.68 10.03 -34.23
CA ALA A 162 -9.03 8.76 -33.92
C ALA A 162 -7.82 8.94 -32.98
N GLN A 163 -6.99 9.95 -33.24
CA GLN A 163 -5.85 10.29 -32.38
C GLN A 163 -6.32 10.77 -31.00
N SER A 164 -7.24 11.73 -30.97
CA SER A 164 -7.76 12.29 -29.72
C SER A 164 -8.42 11.21 -28.85
N PHE A 165 -9.24 10.34 -29.44
CA PHE A 165 -9.94 9.29 -28.70
C PHE A 165 -9.01 8.15 -28.28
N TRP A 166 -8.33 7.49 -29.22
CA TRP A 166 -7.56 6.29 -28.86
C TRP A 166 -6.28 6.61 -28.10
N ILE A 167 -5.59 7.69 -28.45
CA ILE A 167 -4.29 7.99 -27.87
C ILE A 167 -4.43 8.86 -26.62
N ASN A 168 -5.09 10.01 -26.75
CA ASN A 168 -5.13 11.00 -25.66
C ASN A 168 -6.20 10.66 -24.62
N HIS A 169 -7.24 9.92 -24.99
CA HIS A 169 -8.23 9.41 -24.04
C HIS A 169 -7.86 8.02 -23.58
N VAL A 170 -8.03 7.00 -24.41
CA VAL A 170 -7.90 5.61 -23.95
C VAL A 170 -6.47 5.26 -23.51
N LEU A 171 -5.46 5.44 -24.38
CA LEU A 171 -4.10 4.97 -24.10
C LEU A 171 -3.31 5.85 -23.14
N LEU A 172 -3.78 7.06 -22.83
CA LEU A 172 -3.16 7.91 -21.82
C LEU A 172 -3.84 7.72 -20.45
N THR A 173 -5.17 7.86 -20.38
CA THR A 173 -5.85 7.96 -19.07
C THR A 173 -5.87 6.61 -18.35
N TRP A 174 -6.08 5.50 -19.07
CA TRP A 174 -6.15 4.18 -18.46
C TRP A 174 -4.82 3.71 -17.86
N PRO A 175 -3.68 3.73 -18.59
CA PRO A 175 -2.41 3.32 -18.00
C PRO A 175 -1.94 4.22 -16.86
N VAL A 176 -2.20 5.54 -16.95
CA VAL A 176 -1.86 6.47 -15.87
C VAL A 176 -2.71 6.21 -14.63
N ALA A 177 -4.03 6.05 -14.78
CA ALA A 177 -4.92 5.73 -13.66
C ALA A 177 -4.54 4.40 -13.00
N ALA A 178 -4.27 3.38 -13.81
CA ALA A 178 -3.87 2.07 -13.31
C ALA A 178 -2.47 2.08 -12.68
N GLY A 179 -1.53 2.87 -13.21
CA GLY A 179 -0.22 3.09 -12.60
C GLY A 179 -0.31 3.81 -11.24
N VAL A 180 -1.19 4.80 -11.11
CA VAL A 180 -1.51 5.45 -9.82
C VAL A 180 -2.07 4.44 -8.83
N GLN A 181 -3.02 3.61 -9.24
CA GLN A 181 -3.59 2.56 -8.38
C GLN A 181 -2.54 1.55 -7.94
N GLY A 182 -1.65 1.13 -8.85
CA GLY A 182 -0.52 0.26 -8.54
C GLY A 182 0.46 0.89 -7.55
N LEU A 183 0.77 2.19 -7.72
CA LEU A 183 1.62 2.94 -6.80
C LEU A 183 0.99 3.04 -5.40
N VAL A 184 -0.31 3.34 -5.32
CA VAL A 184 -1.06 3.40 -4.05
C VAL A 184 -1.06 2.05 -3.36
N ALA A 185 -1.33 0.96 -4.07
CA ALA A 185 -1.28 -0.40 -3.53
C ALA A 185 0.13 -0.78 -3.05
N TRP A 186 1.16 -0.40 -3.80
CA TRP A 186 2.55 -0.61 -3.42
C TRP A 186 2.93 0.20 -2.17
N LEU A 187 2.56 1.48 -2.10
CA LEU A 187 2.77 2.32 -0.92
C LEU A 187 2.03 1.75 0.30
N ALA A 188 0.81 1.27 0.14
CA ALA A 188 0.03 0.66 1.21
C ALA A 188 0.68 -0.63 1.77
N THR A 189 1.42 -1.36 0.95
CA THR A 189 2.09 -2.61 1.35
C THR A 189 3.53 -2.41 1.85
N LYS A 190 4.24 -1.37 1.39
CA LYS A 190 5.67 -1.15 1.69
C LYS A 190 5.96 0.02 2.63
N SER A 191 5.12 1.05 2.66
CA SER A 191 5.42 2.23 3.49
C SER A 191 5.17 1.96 4.97
N GLU A 192 6.02 2.53 5.83
CA GLU A 192 5.85 2.43 7.28
C GLU A 192 4.63 3.23 7.79
N GLY A 193 3.92 3.99 6.95
CA GLY A 193 2.79 4.79 7.41
C GLY A 193 1.78 5.18 6.34
N LEU A 194 0.50 5.10 6.72
CA LEU A 194 -0.66 5.54 5.93
C LEU A 194 -0.62 7.03 5.52
N GLN A 195 0.22 7.83 6.18
CA GLN A 195 0.48 9.21 5.78
C GLN A 195 1.02 9.30 4.35
N GLY A 196 1.95 8.43 3.95
CA GLY A 196 2.52 8.45 2.60
C GLY A 196 1.48 8.11 1.54
N VAL A 197 0.60 7.15 1.84
CA VAL A 197 -0.54 6.77 1.00
C VAL A 197 -1.52 7.94 0.86
N ALA A 198 -1.86 8.62 1.96
CA ALA A 198 -2.75 9.77 1.94
C ALA A 198 -2.19 10.94 1.12
N ILE A 199 -0.91 11.26 1.28
CA ILE A 199 -0.23 12.29 0.46
C ILE A 199 -0.26 11.92 -1.02
N ALA A 200 0.08 10.67 -1.35
CA ALA A 200 0.07 10.20 -2.74
C ALA A 200 -1.34 10.32 -3.36
N LEU A 201 -2.39 9.93 -2.64
CA LEU A 201 -3.77 10.05 -3.11
C LEU A 201 -4.20 11.52 -3.29
N LEU A 202 -3.85 12.40 -2.36
CA LEU A 202 -4.17 13.84 -2.45
C LEU A 202 -3.46 14.55 -3.61
N ILE A 203 -2.32 14.02 -4.09
CA ILE A 203 -1.62 14.53 -5.28
C ILE A 203 -2.15 13.88 -6.56
N ALA A 204 -2.34 12.56 -6.54
CA ALA A 204 -2.65 11.79 -7.73
C ALA A 204 -4.07 12.08 -8.26
N TRP A 205 -5.06 12.24 -7.38
CA TRP A 205 -6.44 12.51 -7.80
C TRP A 205 -6.57 13.83 -8.58
N PRO A 206 -6.07 14.98 -8.10
CA PRO A 206 -6.07 16.22 -8.88
C PRO A 206 -5.36 16.09 -10.23
N LEU A 207 -4.22 15.39 -10.28
CA LEU A 207 -3.49 15.19 -11.51
C LEU A 207 -4.29 14.35 -12.53
N LEU A 208 -4.93 13.28 -12.08
CA LEU A 208 -5.81 12.45 -12.92
C LEU A 208 -7.00 13.26 -13.45
N ILE A 209 -7.61 14.12 -12.63
CA ILE A 209 -8.70 15.00 -13.06
C ILE A 209 -8.23 15.97 -14.15
N VAL A 210 -7.05 16.57 -14.00
CA VAL A 210 -6.49 17.48 -15.01
C VAL A 210 -6.23 16.76 -16.33
N ILE A 211 -5.61 15.57 -16.27
CA ILE A 211 -5.35 14.75 -17.46
C ILE A 211 -6.66 14.35 -18.14
N GLU A 212 -7.64 13.90 -17.38
CA GLU A 212 -8.95 13.50 -17.89
C GLU A 212 -9.68 14.68 -18.55
N VAL A 213 -9.73 15.84 -17.89
CA VAL A 213 -10.40 17.03 -18.43
C VAL A 213 -9.74 17.46 -19.75
N TRP A 214 -8.42 17.52 -19.79
CA TRP A 214 -7.68 17.83 -21.01
C TRP A 214 -7.98 16.82 -22.13
N SER A 215 -7.93 15.54 -21.79
CA SER A 215 -8.20 14.42 -22.67
C SER A 215 -9.61 14.48 -23.26
N ALA A 216 -10.62 14.58 -22.40
CA ALA A 216 -12.03 14.55 -22.77
C ALA A 216 -12.46 15.79 -23.54
N VAL A 217 -12.03 16.99 -23.14
CA VAL A 217 -12.37 18.24 -23.84
C VAL A 217 -11.76 18.28 -25.24
N GLY A 218 -10.48 17.91 -25.38
CA GLY A 218 -9.85 17.86 -26.70
C GLY A 218 -10.51 16.84 -27.62
N THR A 219 -10.86 15.67 -27.09
CA THR A 219 -11.60 14.64 -27.84
C THR A 219 -12.99 15.11 -28.23
N TRP A 220 -13.73 15.72 -27.31
CA TRP A 220 -15.04 16.30 -27.59
C TRP A 220 -15.00 17.34 -28.72
N ARG A 221 -13.98 18.21 -28.71
CA ARG A 221 -13.78 19.23 -29.75
C ARG A 221 -13.39 18.63 -31.10
N SER A 222 -12.54 17.60 -31.11
CA SER A 222 -12.13 16.91 -32.35
C SER A 222 -13.29 16.27 -33.13
N VAL A 223 -14.40 15.95 -32.45
CA VAL A 223 -15.61 15.41 -33.11
C VAL A 223 -16.18 16.40 -34.12
N ARG A 224 -16.12 17.72 -33.86
CA ARG A 224 -16.63 18.74 -34.80
C ARG A 224 -15.86 18.67 -36.11
N GLY A 225 -14.54 18.74 -36.06
CA GLY A 225 -13.68 18.64 -37.24
C GLY A 225 -13.84 17.33 -38.00
N TYR A 226 -14.11 16.21 -37.31
CA TYR A 226 -14.39 14.93 -37.96
C TYR A 226 -15.72 14.93 -38.72
N VAL A 227 -16.79 15.50 -38.15
CA VAL A 227 -18.09 15.62 -38.84
C VAL A 227 -18.01 16.59 -40.00
N ASP A 228 -17.36 17.74 -39.82
CA ASP A 228 -17.17 18.76 -40.86
C ASP A 228 -16.38 18.21 -42.06
N ALA A 229 -15.48 17.25 -41.82
CA ALA A 229 -14.75 16.51 -42.86
C ALA A 229 -15.55 15.36 -43.51
N GLY A 230 -16.86 15.25 -43.25
CA GLY A 230 -17.73 14.21 -43.82
C GLY A 230 -17.72 12.88 -43.05
N GLY A 231 -17.24 12.87 -41.80
CA GLY A 231 -17.19 11.68 -40.96
C GLY A 231 -18.57 11.17 -40.50
N SER A 232 -18.62 9.90 -40.11
CA SER A 232 -19.86 9.24 -39.68
C SER A 232 -20.46 9.83 -38.39
N TYR A 233 -21.75 10.19 -38.45
CA TYR A 233 -22.52 10.62 -37.28
C TYR A 233 -22.64 9.54 -36.21
N LEU A 234 -22.69 8.25 -36.59
CA LEU A 234 -22.75 7.14 -35.65
C LEU A 234 -21.47 7.08 -34.80
N ILE A 235 -20.30 7.12 -35.45
CA ILE A 235 -19.00 7.11 -34.77
C ILE A 235 -18.85 8.33 -33.85
N SER A 236 -19.31 9.50 -34.32
CA SER A 236 -19.32 10.73 -33.53
C SER A 236 -20.21 10.62 -32.28
N GLY A 237 -21.40 10.03 -32.43
CA GLY A 237 -22.33 9.76 -31.33
C GLY A 237 -21.76 8.79 -30.31
N LEU A 238 -21.17 7.68 -30.77
CA LEU A 238 -20.53 6.68 -29.91
C LEU A 238 -19.35 7.27 -29.13
N ALA A 239 -18.50 8.07 -29.78
CA ALA A 239 -17.40 8.76 -29.10
C ALA A 239 -17.91 9.70 -28.00
N ARG A 240 -18.95 10.50 -28.27
CA ARG A 240 -19.55 11.40 -27.27
C ARG A 240 -20.23 10.65 -26.12
N LEU A 241 -20.93 9.56 -26.41
CA LEU A 241 -21.54 8.71 -25.38
C LEU A 241 -20.48 8.08 -24.47
N SER A 242 -19.37 7.60 -25.04
CA SER A 242 -18.22 7.11 -24.27
C SER A 242 -17.66 8.19 -23.35
N LEU A 243 -17.43 9.41 -23.86
CA LEU A 243 -16.94 10.54 -23.06
C LEU A 243 -17.90 10.92 -21.93
N LEU A 244 -19.22 10.89 -22.19
CA LEU A 244 -20.23 11.11 -21.16
C LEU A 244 -20.19 10.02 -20.10
N GLY A 245 -20.02 8.76 -20.50
CA GLY A 245 -19.84 7.64 -19.57
C GLY A 245 -18.62 7.82 -18.66
N SER A 246 -17.46 8.16 -19.21
CA SER A 246 -16.24 8.45 -18.44
C SER A 246 -16.46 9.60 -17.46
N PHE A 247 -17.08 10.69 -17.92
CA PHE A 247 -17.42 11.83 -17.06
C PHE A 247 -18.33 11.44 -15.89
N LEU A 248 -19.40 10.69 -16.16
CA LEU A 248 -20.33 10.23 -15.12
C LEU A 248 -19.64 9.30 -14.11
N GLN A 249 -18.78 8.40 -14.58
CA GLN A 249 -18.01 7.50 -13.71
C GLN A 249 -17.05 8.26 -12.80
N ILE A 250 -16.37 9.30 -13.30
CA ILE A 250 -15.48 10.14 -12.51
C ILE A 250 -16.27 11.03 -11.55
N ALA A 251 -17.36 11.64 -12.00
CA ALA A 251 -18.23 12.43 -11.12
C ALA A 251 -18.78 11.58 -9.96
N PHE A 252 -19.20 10.35 -10.25
CA PHE A 252 -19.62 9.38 -9.24
C PHE A 252 -18.49 9.03 -8.27
N SER A 253 -17.29 8.76 -8.78
CA SER A 253 -16.10 8.44 -7.97
C SER A 253 -15.67 9.60 -7.07
N LEU A 254 -15.77 10.84 -7.57
CA LEU A 254 -15.49 12.04 -6.78
C LEU A 254 -16.54 12.25 -5.69
N ALA A 255 -17.83 12.17 -6.05
CA ALA A 255 -18.93 12.43 -5.13
C ALA A 255 -19.00 11.42 -3.97
N LEU A 256 -18.81 10.13 -4.25
CA LEU A 256 -18.94 9.07 -3.25
C LEU A 256 -17.61 8.62 -2.64
N GLY A 257 -16.50 8.83 -3.33
CA GLY A 257 -15.16 8.46 -2.85
C GLY A 257 -14.40 9.68 -2.35
N VAL A 258 -13.72 10.37 -3.27
CA VAL A 258 -12.69 11.37 -2.92
C VAL A 258 -13.21 12.47 -2.00
N PHE A 259 -14.36 13.09 -2.30
CA PHE A 259 -14.89 14.17 -1.47
C PHE A 259 -15.35 13.69 -0.10
N SER A 260 -15.92 12.49 -0.03
CA SER A 260 -16.34 11.87 1.23
C SER A 260 -15.15 11.56 2.14
N GLU A 261 -14.07 11.03 1.58
CA GLU A 261 -12.87 10.64 2.33
C GLU A 261 -11.86 11.77 2.53
N PHE A 262 -12.01 12.90 1.83
CA PHE A 262 -11.07 14.02 1.84
C PHE A 262 -10.69 14.50 3.25
N PRO A 263 -11.64 14.71 4.20
CA PRO A 263 -11.27 15.18 5.54
C PRO A 263 -10.34 14.22 6.28
N GLU A 264 -10.52 12.92 6.08
CA GLU A 264 -9.77 11.86 6.74
C GLU A 264 -8.39 11.69 6.10
N LEU A 265 -8.31 11.71 4.76
CA LEU A 265 -7.05 11.74 4.02
C LEU A 265 -6.23 12.99 4.36
N TRP A 266 -6.87 14.14 4.51
CA TRP A 266 -6.21 15.39 4.88
C TRP A 266 -5.63 15.36 6.30
N LYS A 267 -6.33 14.73 7.25
CA LYS A 267 -5.79 14.49 8.60
C LYS A 267 -4.58 13.55 8.53
N LEU A 268 -4.70 12.41 7.84
CA LEU A 268 -3.63 11.43 7.71
C LEU A 268 -2.38 12.01 7.05
N ALA A 269 -2.54 12.83 6.01
CA ALA A 269 -1.43 13.50 5.33
C ALA A 269 -0.63 14.45 6.24
N ARG A 270 -1.30 15.04 7.24
CA ARG A 270 -0.68 15.87 8.29
C ARG A 270 -0.16 15.04 9.48
N GLY A 271 -0.17 13.71 9.39
CA GLY A 271 0.25 12.82 10.46
C GLY A 271 -0.77 12.65 11.59
N ILE A 272 -2.00 13.10 11.39
CA ILE A 272 -3.09 12.97 12.38
C ILE A 272 -3.92 11.75 11.99
N ASP A 273 -3.94 10.72 12.84
CA ASP A 273 -4.79 9.56 12.60
C ASP A 273 -6.23 9.83 13.05
N PRO A 274 -7.23 9.74 12.16
CA PRO A 274 -8.60 10.05 12.55
C PRO A 274 -9.22 9.11 13.58
N ILE A 275 -8.74 7.86 13.66
CA ILE A 275 -9.22 6.94 14.71
C ILE A 275 -8.61 7.27 16.08
N GLY A 276 -7.66 8.20 16.15
CA GLY A 276 -6.87 8.51 17.35
C GLY A 276 -5.63 7.63 17.48
N ASN A 277 -4.90 7.82 18.57
CA ASN A 277 -3.68 7.08 18.89
C ASN A 277 -3.72 6.55 20.31
N VAL A 278 -2.93 5.51 20.56
CA VAL A 278 -2.88 4.89 21.88
C VAL A 278 -2.14 5.80 22.85
N ARG A 279 -2.70 5.97 24.04
CA ARG A 279 -2.03 6.65 25.15
C ARG A 279 -1.15 5.64 25.86
N LEU A 280 0.15 5.90 25.82
CA LEU A 280 1.17 5.13 26.49
C LEU A 280 1.72 5.94 27.66
N SER A 281 1.67 5.37 28.86
CA SER A 281 2.28 5.95 30.05
C SER A 281 3.00 4.86 30.84
N VAL A 282 4.07 5.22 31.54
CA VAL A 282 4.79 4.29 32.42
C VAL A 282 4.44 4.64 33.86
N SER A 283 4.18 3.62 34.66
CA SER A 283 3.94 3.77 36.10
C SER A 283 5.11 4.43 36.81
N ALA A 284 4.87 5.02 37.98
CA ALA A 284 5.88 5.73 38.75
C ALA A 284 7.09 4.84 39.14
N ASP A 285 6.89 3.53 39.22
CA ASP A 285 7.94 2.54 39.52
C ASP A 285 8.74 2.09 38.27
N GLY A 286 8.36 2.53 37.07
CA GLY A 286 9.02 2.16 35.81
C GLY A 286 8.74 0.73 35.32
N ARG A 287 7.92 -0.08 36.00
CA ARG A 287 7.75 -1.53 35.73
C ARG A 287 6.52 -1.86 34.90
N THR A 288 5.50 -1.01 34.92
CA THR A 288 4.24 -1.22 34.20
C THR A 288 4.02 -0.12 33.16
N MET A 289 3.64 -0.51 31.95
CA MET A 289 3.23 0.41 30.92
C MET A 289 1.73 0.30 30.70
N GLN A 290 1.02 1.42 30.80
CA GLN A 290 -0.40 1.50 30.45
C GLN A 290 -0.54 1.71 28.94
N PHE A 291 -1.45 0.95 28.34
CA PHE A 291 -1.80 0.99 26.93
C PHE A 291 -3.31 1.21 26.83
N ASN A 292 -3.71 2.45 26.58
CA ASN A 292 -5.12 2.85 26.61
C ASN A 292 -5.54 3.61 25.35
N GLY A 293 -6.63 3.16 24.72
CA GLY A 293 -7.23 3.83 23.56
C GLY A 293 -6.94 3.14 22.22
N PRO A 294 -7.33 3.76 21.11
CA PRO A 294 -7.29 3.15 19.78
C PRO A 294 -5.86 3.02 19.25
N ILE A 295 -5.59 1.95 18.48
CA ILE A 295 -4.29 1.70 17.86
C ILE A 295 -4.24 2.41 16.50
N GLY A 296 -3.61 3.59 16.46
CA GLY A 296 -3.43 4.39 15.26
C GLY A 296 -2.03 4.31 14.65
N ALA A 297 -1.86 5.01 13.54
CA ALA A 297 -0.66 5.07 12.72
C ALA A 297 0.53 5.63 13.54
N GLY A 298 1.65 4.92 13.49
CA GLY A 298 2.87 5.26 14.21
C GLY A 298 2.88 4.84 15.68
N ASP A 299 1.84 4.18 16.19
CA ASP A 299 1.83 3.72 17.58
C ASP A 299 2.85 2.62 17.83
N ALA A 300 3.15 1.76 16.85
CA ALA A 300 4.20 0.76 16.99
C ALA A 300 5.58 1.43 17.21
N HIS A 301 5.85 2.53 16.51
CA HIS A 301 7.06 3.32 16.70
C HIS A 301 7.08 4.00 18.07
N ARG A 302 5.96 4.61 18.51
CA ARG A 302 5.85 5.21 19.85
C ARG A 302 6.08 4.19 20.96
N LEU A 303 5.49 2.99 20.84
CA LEU A 303 5.69 1.89 21.77
C LEU A 303 7.16 1.46 21.81
N ARG A 304 7.80 1.28 20.66
CA ARG A 304 9.24 0.95 20.56
C ARG A 304 10.10 1.97 21.30
N THR A 305 9.86 3.26 21.06
CA THR A 305 10.63 4.35 21.68
C THR A 305 10.45 4.37 23.20
N LEU A 306 9.23 4.21 23.70
CA LEU A 306 8.97 4.19 25.14
C LEU A 306 9.51 2.95 25.83
N LEU A 307 9.41 1.76 25.21
CA LEU A 307 10.00 0.53 25.75
C LEU A 307 11.53 0.59 25.76
N ALA A 308 12.15 1.23 24.77
CA ALA A 308 13.59 1.46 24.75
C ALA A 308 14.03 2.43 25.86
N ALA A 309 13.26 3.49 26.10
CA ALA A 309 13.52 4.46 27.17
C ALA A 309 13.23 3.89 28.58
N SER A 310 12.43 2.83 28.68
CA SER A 310 11.94 2.25 29.94
C SER A 310 12.34 0.77 30.07
N PRO A 311 13.63 0.46 30.24
CA PRO A 311 14.10 -0.93 30.21
C PRO A 311 13.58 -1.79 31.37
N ALA A 312 13.10 -1.17 32.46
CA ALA A 312 12.53 -1.87 33.61
C ALA A 312 11.10 -2.39 33.38
N VAL A 313 10.42 -1.98 32.30
CA VAL A 313 9.05 -2.41 32.03
C VAL A 313 9.00 -3.93 31.81
N ARG A 314 8.14 -4.60 32.59
CA ARG A 314 7.89 -6.04 32.52
C ARG A 314 6.45 -6.38 32.16
N LEU A 315 5.53 -5.43 32.31
CA LEU A 315 4.11 -5.65 32.13
C LEU A 315 3.48 -4.53 31.29
N LEU A 316 2.67 -4.92 30.31
CA LEU A 316 1.83 -4.04 29.53
C LEU A 316 0.36 -4.22 29.95
N GLU A 317 -0.23 -3.19 30.55
CA GLU A 317 -1.66 -3.17 30.88
C GLU A 317 -2.46 -2.62 29.71
N VAL A 318 -3.28 -3.45 29.08
CA VAL A 318 -4.01 -3.13 27.86
C VAL A 318 -5.50 -2.92 28.11
N ALA A 319 -6.03 -1.84 27.55
CA ALA A 319 -7.45 -1.56 27.42
C ALA A 319 -7.66 -0.75 26.13
N SER A 320 -8.13 -1.42 25.07
CA SER A 320 -8.20 -0.82 23.75
C SER A 320 -9.33 -1.43 22.91
N PRO A 321 -10.10 -0.59 22.18
CA PRO A 321 -11.08 -1.05 21.20
C PRO A 321 -10.42 -1.64 19.93
N GLY A 322 -9.09 -1.68 19.88
CA GLY A 322 -8.31 -2.05 18.71
C GLY A 322 -8.03 -0.87 17.79
N GLY A 323 -7.88 -1.13 16.50
CA GLY A 323 -7.49 -0.13 15.51
C GLY A 323 -6.79 -0.76 14.31
N ARG A 324 -5.70 -0.14 13.85
CA ARG A 324 -4.95 -0.58 12.67
C ARG A 324 -4.24 -1.90 12.91
N VAL A 325 -4.69 -2.95 12.23
CA VAL A 325 -4.13 -4.31 12.34
C VAL A 325 -2.63 -4.33 12.07
N THR A 326 -2.17 -3.69 10.99
CA THR A 326 -0.73 -3.63 10.66
C THR A 326 0.12 -2.95 11.74
N GLU A 327 -0.41 -1.95 12.45
CA GLU A 327 0.29 -1.35 13.59
C GLU A 327 0.36 -2.32 14.77
N ALA A 328 -0.73 -3.03 15.06
CA ALA A 328 -0.75 -4.05 16.10
C ALA A 328 0.20 -5.21 15.79
N GLU A 329 0.29 -5.67 14.54
CA GLU A 329 1.24 -6.71 14.11
C GLU A 329 2.71 -6.29 14.33
N ARG A 330 3.05 -5.03 14.03
CA ARG A 330 4.37 -4.48 14.35
C ARG A 330 4.62 -4.43 15.87
N MET A 331 3.60 -4.14 16.67
CA MET A 331 3.70 -4.22 18.13
C MET A 331 3.92 -5.64 18.64
N VAL A 332 3.32 -6.66 18.00
CA VAL A 332 3.51 -8.08 18.37
C VAL A 332 4.99 -8.45 18.33
N GLU A 333 5.69 -8.09 17.26
CA GLU A 333 7.12 -8.36 17.11
C GLU A 333 7.94 -7.71 18.23
N LEU A 334 7.65 -6.44 18.54
CA LEU A 334 8.32 -5.69 19.61
C LEU A 334 8.08 -6.29 21.00
N ILE A 335 6.84 -6.65 21.30
CA ILE A 335 6.45 -7.23 22.60
C ILE A 335 7.11 -8.59 22.80
N ARG A 336 7.11 -9.44 21.76
CA ARG A 336 7.77 -10.75 21.79
C ARG A 336 9.28 -10.64 21.97
N GLN A 337 9.93 -9.73 21.24
CA GLN A 337 11.37 -9.48 21.38
C GLN A 337 11.74 -8.99 22.78
N ARG A 338 10.90 -8.15 23.40
CA ARG A 338 11.14 -7.63 24.75
C ARG A 338 10.83 -8.65 25.85
N GLY A 339 9.94 -9.60 25.58
CA GLY A 339 9.49 -10.59 26.56
C GLY A 339 8.69 -9.96 27.71
N VAL A 340 7.87 -8.95 27.42
CA VAL A 340 6.97 -8.36 28.42
C VAL A 340 5.69 -9.18 28.55
N GLY A 341 5.14 -9.24 29.77
CA GLY A 341 3.82 -9.77 30.02
C GLY A 341 2.74 -8.80 29.58
N THR A 342 1.53 -9.29 29.38
CA THR A 342 0.34 -8.50 29.02
C THR A 342 -0.78 -8.77 30.01
N ARG A 343 -1.48 -7.71 30.40
CA ARG A 343 -2.63 -7.80 31.30
C ARG A 343 -3.77 -6.95 30.77
N ALA A 344 -4.90 -7.57 30.46
CA ALA A 344 -6.08 -6.85 30.05
C ALA A 344 -6.80 -6.35 31.31
N ILE A 345 -6.86 -5.02 31.49
CA ILE A 345 -7.50 -4.34 32.64
C ILE A 345 -8.92 -3.85 32.30
N GLY A 346 -9.33 -4.03 31.05
CA GLY A 346 -10.65 -3.72 30.52
C GLY A 346 -10.82 -4.45 29.19
N ASN A 347 -11.74 -3.98 28.34
CA ASN A 347 -11.93 -4.59 27.02
C ASN A 347 -10.67 -4.45 26.14
N CYS A 348 -10.25 -5.55 25.54
CA CYS A 348 -9.20 -5.61 24.54
C CYS A 348 -9.75 -6.28 23.28
N GLU A 349 -10.13 -5.44 22.31
CA GLU A 349 -10.96 -5.84 21.18
C GLU A 349 -10.22 -5.68 19.85
N SER A 350 -10.64 -6.43 18.84
CA SER A 350 -10.12 -6.34 17.48
C SER A 350 -8.59 -6.48 17.46
N ALA A 351 -7.87 -5.55 16.82
CA ALA A 351 -6.41 -5.52 16.77
C ALA A 351 -5.72 -5.51 18.16
N CYS A 352 -6.39 -5.10 19.25
CA CYS A 352 -5.81 -5.18 20.60
C CYS A 352 -5.52 -6.63 21.00
N THR A 353 -6.34 -7.60 20.56
CA THR A 353 -6.14 -9.01 20.90
C THR A 353 -4.77 -9.51 20.43
N LEU A 354 -4.27 -9.02 19.28
CA LEU A 354 -2.91 -9.31 18.80
C LEU A 354 -1.86 -8.83 19.81
N VAL A 355 -1.98 -7.58 20.28
CA VAL A 355 -1.08 -6.98 21.27
C VAL A 355 -1.11 -7.77 22.58
N PHE A 356 -2.29 -8.14 23.05
CA PHE A 356 -2.46 -8.94 24.27
C PHE A 356 -1.83 -10.34 24.13
N LEU A 357 -2.09 -11.04 23.03
CA LEU A 357 -1.60 -12.40 22.79
C LEU A 357 -0.07 -12.45 22.53
N ALA A 358 0.55 -11.31 22.23
CA ALA A 358 2.00 -11.23 22.08
C ALA A 358 2.77 -11.40 23.40
N GLY A 359 2.12 -11.16 24.55
CA GLY A 359 2.77 -11.24 25.87
C GLY A 359 3.21 -12.65 26.24
N ASN A 360 4.31 -12.76 26.98
CA ASN A 360 4.83 -14.05 27.46
C ASN A 360 4.06 -14.62 28.66
N LYS A 361 3.43 -13.75 29.46
CA LYS A 361 2.50 -14.07 30.54
C LYS A 361 1.26 -13.20 30.32
N ARG A 362 0.10 -13.83 30.19
CA ARG A 362 -1.14 -13.18 29.75
C ARG A 362 -2.17 -13.28 30.85
N GLN A 363 -2.64 -12.16 31.36
CA GLN A 363 -3.60 -12.10 32.47
C GLN A 363 -4.86 -11.36 32.06
N LEU A 364 -6.02 -11.94 32.32
CA LEU A 364 -7.31 -11.29 32.14
C LEU A 364 -7.81 -10.85 33.51
N MET A 365 -7.96 -9.54 33.72
CA MET A 365 -8.46 -9.02 34.98
C MET A 365 -9.96 -9.24 35.15
N PRO A 366 -10.48 -9.23 36.40
CA PRO A 366 -11.90 -9.33 36.66
C PRO A 366 -12.69 -8.26 35.87
N GLY A 367 -13.65 -8.69 35.05
CA GLY A 367 -14.46 -7.82 34.20
C GLY A 367 -13.84 -7.41 32.86
N ALA A 368 -12.59 -7.77 32.59
CA ALA A 368 -11.96 -7.58 31.28
C ALA A 368 -12.41 -8.66 30.29
N GLN A 369 -12.47 -8.32 29.00
CA GLN A 369 -12.89 -9.22 27.92
C GLN A 369 -11.96 -9.11 26.71
N LEU A 370 -11.78 -10.22 26.00
CA LEU A 370 -11.09 -10.25 24.70
C LEU A 370 -12.14 -10.33 23.59
N GLY A 371 -12.12 -9.39 22.65
CA GLY A 371 -13.09 -9.34 21.55
C GLY A 371 -12.45 -9.65 20.20
N PHE A 372 -12.97 -10.65 19.51
CA PHE A 372 -12.48 -11.11 18.21
C PHE A 372 -13.51 -10.89 17.10
N HIS A 373 -13.04 -10.48 15.93
CA HIS A 373 -13.81 -10.44 14.69
C HIS A 373 -12.87 -10.41 13.48
N ARG A 374 -13.41 -10.61 12.27
CA ARG A 374 -12.66 -10.53 11.02
C ARG A 374 -12.12 -9.11 10.74
N ALA A 375 -10.96 -8.98 10.13
CA ALA A 375 -10.44 -7.68 9.70
C ALA A 375 -11.34 -7.04 8.63
N SER A 376 -11.34 -5.70 8.57
CA SER A 376 -11.92 -4.92 7.47
C SER A 376 -10.87 -3.97 6.93
N SER A 377 -10.74 -3.92 5.61
CA SER A 377 -9.87 -3.00 4.89
C SER A 377 -10.39 -1.56 4.90
N GLY A 378 -11.64 -1.35 5.34
CA GLY A 378 -12.34 -0.06 5.21
C GLY A 378 -12.74 0.28 3.78
N THR A 379 -12.46 -0.59 2.80
CA THR A 379 -12.82 -0.40 1.40
C THR A 379 -14.11 -1.13 1.05
N PHE A 380 -14.80 -0.69 0.00
CA PHE A 380 -15.97 -1.38 -0.53
C PHE A 380 -15.64 -2.62 -1.38
N ASN A 381 -14.36 -3.01 -1.48
CA ASN A 381 -13.93 -4.09 -2.36
C ASN A 381 -13.61 -5.37 -1.54
N PRO A 382 -14.41 -6.45 -1.70
CA PRO A 382 -14.25 -7.70 -0.95
C PRO A 382 -12.87 -8.35 -1.10
N ALA A 383 -12.16 -8.12 -2.19
CA ALA A 383 -10.83 -8.70 -2.42
C ALA A 383 -9.80 -8.19 -1.40
N PHE A 384 -9.87 -6.91 -1.02
CA PHE A 384 -8.95 -6.36 0.00
C PHE A 384 -9.29 -6.86 1.40
N ASP A 385 -10.56 -7.05 1.71
CA ASP A 385 -10.98 -7.69 2.96
C ASP A 385 -10.47 -9.13 3.05
N GLU A 386 -10.53 -9.89 1.96
CA GLU A 386 -10.01 -11.26 1.92
C GLU A 386 -8.48 -11.29 2.16
N ILE A 387 -7.71 -10.43 1.47
CA ILE A 387 -6.27 -10.32 1.68
C ILE A 387 -5.94 -9.99 3.14
N ALA A 388 -6.64 -9.00 3.73
CA ALA A 388 -6.42 -8.61 5.12
C ALA A 388 -6.73 -9.74 6.11
N ASN A 389 -7.78 -10.53 5.84
CA ASN A 389 -8.16 -11.65 6.69
C ASN A 389 -7.23 -12.86 6.54
N GLN A 390 -6.68 -13.10 5.35
CA GLN A 390 -5.63 -14.11 5.16
C GLN A 390 -4.37 -13.77 5.95
N GLU A 391 -3.97 -12.50 5.97
CA GLU A 391 -2.82 -12.07 6.76
C GLU A 391 -3.09 -12.15 8.28
N LEU A 392 -4.27 -11.70 8.72
CA LEU A 392 -4.70 -11.86 10.11
C LEU A 392 -4.66 -13.34 10.56
N ALA A 393 -5.14 -14.25 9.72
CA ALA A 393 -5.09 -15.69 9.99
C ALA A 393 -3.65 -16.19 10.10
N ARG A 394 -2.75 -15.78 9.20
CA ARG A 394 -1.32 -16.13 9.27
C ARG A 394 -0.69 -15.63 10.55
N THR A 395 -0.99 -14.40 10.97
CA THR A 395 -0.50 -13.83 12.23
C THR A 395 -1.00 -14.65 13.41
N TYR A 396 -2.31 -14.96 13.51
CA TYR A 396 -2.82 -15.79 14.60
C TYR A 396 -2.21 -17.20 14.63
N ARG A 397 -2.00 -17.85 13.48
CA ARG A 397 -1.32 -19.16 13.41
C ARG A 397 0.13 -19.07 13.91
N ARG A 398 0.87 -18.02 13.55
CA ARG A 398 2.22 -17.74 14.09
C ARG A 398 2.21 -17.44 15.59
N MET A 399 1.05 -17.11 16.15
CA MET A 399 0.85 -16.95 17.57
C MET A 399 0.28 -18.19 18.27
N GLU A 400 0.20 -19.31 17.54
CA GLU A 400 -0.28 -20.60 18.06
C GLU A 400 -1.71 -20.54 18.59
N LEU A 401 -2.54 -19.67 18.00
CA LEU A 401 -3.97 -19.71 18.29
C LEU A 401 -4.59 -21.00 17.72
N PRO A 402 -5.51 -21.63 18.46
CA PRO A 402 -6.28 -22.77 17.97
C PRO A 402 -7.00 -22.44 16.64
N GLU A 403 -7.03 -23.40 15.71
CA GLU A 403 -7.62 -23.15 14.38
C GLU A 403 -9.13 -22.87 14.46
N ASP A 404 -9.84 -23.48 15.40
CA ASP A 404 -11.26 -23.21 15.67
C ASP A 404 -11.49 -21.77 16.16
N PHE A 405 -10.56 -21.20 16.95
CA PHE A 405 -10.58 -19.78 17.32
C PHE A 405 -10.37 -18.88 16.11
N ILE A 406 -9.47 -19.25 15.20
CA ILE A 406 -9.17 -18.49 13.98
C ILE A 406 -10.39 -18.51 13.06
N GLU A 407 -10.94 -19.68 12.77
CA GLU A 407 -12.15 -19.84 11.96
C GLU A 407 -13.32 -19.07 12.55
N LYS A 408 -13.54 -19.16 13.88
CA LYS A 408 -14.60 -18.41 14.55
C LYS A 408 -14.40 -16.90 14.44
N THR A 409 -13.16 -16.44 14.59
CA THR A 409 -12.79 -15.02 14.41
C THR A 409 -13.12 -14.54 13.00
N LEU A 410 -12.68 -15.27 11.96
CA LEU A 410 -12.88 -14.91 10.55
C LEU A 410 -14.35 -15.02 10.12
N SER A 411 -15.13 -15.92 10.72
CA SER A 411 -16.57 -16.04 10.47
C SER A 411 -17.40 -14.96 11.17
N THR A 412 -16.84 -14.26 12.17
CA THR A 412 -17.52 -13.20 12.91
C THR A 412 -17.46 -11.88 12.12
N PRO A 413 -18.59 -11.30 11.70
CA PRO A 413 -18.61 -10.06 10.90
C PRO A 413 -17.98 -8.88 11.63
N SER A 414 -17.34 -7.96 10.90
CA SER A 414 -16.63 -6.80 11.47
C SER A 414 -17.50 -5.80 12.24
N ARG A 415 -18.83 -5.90 12.11
CA ARG A 415 -19.82 -5.08 12.84
C ARG A 415 -20.28 -5.73 14.15
N ARG A 416 -19.84 -6.94 14.46
CA ARG A 416 -20.15 -7.69 15.68
C ARG A 416 -18.86 -8.15 16.31
N MET A 417 -18.94 -8.57 17.57
CA MET A 417 -17.80 -9.04 18.34
C MET A 417 -18.11 -10.42 18.91
N TRP A 418 -17.13 -11.31 18.84
CA TRP A 418 -17.16 -12.58 19.56
C TRP A 418 -16.26 -12.46 20.79
N TYR A 419 -16.84 -12.73 21.96
CA TYR A 419 -16.13 -12.76 23.25
C TYR A 419 -16.11 -14.21 23.76
N PRO A 420 -14.96 -14.92 23.67
CA PRO A 420 -14.82 -16.25 24.25
C PRO A 420 -14.93 -16.19 25.79
N ALA A 421 -15.41 -17.28 26.38
CA ALA A 421 -15.48 -17.41 27.83
C ALA A 421 -14.06 -17.53 28.42
N ALA A 422 -13.87 -17.07 29.66
CA ALA A 422 -12.56 -17.11 30.30
C ALA A 422 -12.07 -18.55 30.49
N GLU A 423 -12.97 -19.49 30.71
CA GLU A 423 -12.69 -20.93 30.82
C GLU A 423 -12.10 -21.49 29.53
N ASP A 424 -12.63 -21.08 28.37
CA ASP A 424 -12.10 -21.48 27.06
C ASP A 424 -10.70 -20.90 26.83
N LEU A 425 -10.50 -19.63 27.19
CA LEU A 425 -9.19 -18.98 27.10
C LEU A 425 -8.13 -19.70 27.96
N VAL A 426 -8.50 -20.13 29.18
CA VAL A 426 -7.61 -20.92 30.06
C VAL A 426 -7.36 -22.31 29.47
N ARG A 427 -8.40 -23.00 28.98
CA ARG A 427 -8.30 -24.34 28.40
C ARG A 427 -7.32 -24.39 27.23
N HIS A 428 -7.28 -23.33 26.43
CA HIS A 428 -6.37 -23.19 25.29
C HIS A 428 -5.05 -22.49 25.64
N SER A 429 -4.74 -22.28 26.93
CA SER A 429 -3.53 -21.61 27.40
C SER A 429 -3.32 -20.20 26.81
N LEU A 430 -4.41 -19.52 26.44
CA LEU A 430 -4.39 -18.15 25.93
C LEU A 430 -4.27 -17.13 27.05
N ILE A 431 -4.68 -17.48 28.27
CA ILE A 431 -4.49 -16.72 29.50
C ILE A 431 -4.04 -17.64 30.64
N LEU A 432 -3.37 -17.07 31.64
CA LEU A 432 -3.07 -17.77 32.89
C LEU A 432 -4.36 -18.05 33.66
N PRO A 433 -4.47 -19.21 34.33
CA PRO A 433 -5.62 -19.49 35.19
C PRO A 433 -5.67 -18.47 36.34
N PRO A 434 -6.81 -17.79 36.56
CA PRO A 434 -6.93 -16.86 37.66
C PRO A 434 -6.84 -17.60 39.01
N PRO A 435 -6.23 -17.00 40.06
CA PRO A 435 -6.24 -17.56 41.39
C PRO A 435 -7.68 -17.67 41.91
N ARG A 436 -8.09 -18.86 42.32
CA ARG A 436 -9.46 -19.12 42.81
C ARG A 436 -9.62 -18.91 44.32
N THR A 437 -8.51 -18.89 45.06
CA THR A 437 -8.48 -18.67 46.51
C THR A 437 -7.87 -17.29 46.82
N LEU A 438 -7.82 -16.93 48.10
CA LEU A 438 -7.04 -15.79 48.57
C LEU A 438 -5.53 -16.06 48.55
N ASP A 439 -5.12 -17.30 48.33
CA ASP A 439 -3.70 -17.63 48.19
C ASP A 439 -3.23 -17.23 46.79
N VAL A 440 -2.20 -16.39 46.75
CA VAL A 440 -1.54 -15.96 45.52
C VAL A 440 -0.08 -16.37 45.55
N ALA A 441 0.47 -16.73 44.41
CA ALA A 441 1.89 -17.06 44.29
C ALA A 441 2.74 -15.84 44.70
N LEU A 442 3.73 -16.07 45.58
CA LEU A 442 4.63 -15.01 46.01
C LEU A 442 5.51 -14.56 44.83
N PRO A 443 5.59 -13.25 44.54
CA PRO A 443 6.43 -12.77 43.45
C PRO A 443 7.92 -12.92 43.78
N GLU A 444 8.69 -13.39 42.80
CA GLU A 444 10.14 -13.53 42.88
C GLU A 444 10.85 -12.21 42.50
N GLY A 445 11.99 -11.91 43.13
CA GLY A 445 12.78 -10.73 42.77
C GLY A 445 13.59 -10.91 41.49
N ASP A 446 14.09 -9.80 40.96
CA ASP A 446 14.79 -9.75 39.67
C ASP A 446 16.12 -10.56 39.66
N LYS A 447 16.64 -10.91 40.84
CA LYS A 447 17.83 -11.76 41.01
C LYS A 447 17.57 -12.81 42.10
N PRO A 448 18.20 -13.99 42.02
CA PRO A 448 18.17 -14.97 43.10
C PRO A 448 18.57 -14.32 44.44
N GLY A 449 17.75 -14.53 45.47
CA GLY A 449 17.97 -13.95 46.80
C GLY A 449 17.50 -12.49 46.97
N GLN A 450 16.91 -11.86 45.94
CA GLN A 450 16.26 -10.57 46.07
C GLN A 450 14.74 -10.74 46.21
N TYR A 451 14.12 -9.89 47.03
CA TYR A 451 12.67 -9.83 47.14
C TYR A 451 12.08 -8.98 46.03
N ALA A 452 10.91 -9.38 45.53
CA ALA A 452 10.17 -8.56 44.61
C ALA A 452 9.78 -7.21 45.23
N PRO A 453 9.69 -6.13 44.44
CA PRO A 453 9.14 -4.86 44.88
C PRO A 453 7.68 -5.00 45.31
N LEU A 454 7.20 -4.09 46.17
CA LEU A 454 5.82 -4.10 46.70
C LEU A 454 4.76 -4.18 45.59
N VAL A 455 4.98 -3.51 44.47
CA VAL A 455 4.06 -3.52 43.33
C VAL A 455 3.83 -4.93 42.77
N ASP A 456 4.82 -5.82 42.83
CA ASP A 456 4.66 -7.18 42.30
C ASP A 456 3.72 -8.00 43.21
N TYR A 457 3.68 -7.71 44.52
CA TYR A 457 2.71 -8.29 45.46
C TYR A 457 1.31 -7.73 45.23
N VAL A 458 1.20 -6.41 45.06
CA VAL A 458 -0.07 -5.75 44.68
C VAL A 458 -0.61 -6.37 43.39
N ASN A 459 0.25 -6.59 42.40
CA ASN A 459 -0.10 -7.20 41.12
C ASN A 459 -0.58 -8.66 41.28
N ALA A 460 0.08 -9.45 42.12
CA ALA A 460 -0.32 -10.83 42.40
C ALA A 460 -1.71 -10.89 43.04
N LEU A 461 -1.99 -10.01 44.01
CA LEU A 461 -3.29 -9.92 44.67
C LEU A 461 -4.38 -9.41 43.72
N ARG A 462 -4.12 -8.37 42.94
CA ARG A 462 -5.07 -7.83 41.96
C ARG A 462 -5.53 -8.88 40.94
N ALA A 463 -4.68 -9.83 40.58
CA ALA A 463 -5.03 -10.90 39.66
C ALA A 463 -6.08 -11.88 40.20
N SER A 464 -6.35 -11.91 41.51
CA SER A 464 -7.38 -12.76 42.13
C SER A 464 -8.73 -12.06 42.15
N ASP A 465 -9.76 -12.73 41.60
CA ASP A 465 -11.15 -12.27 41.65
C ASP A 465 -11.63 -12.04 43.09
N ALA A 466 -11.18 -12.88 44.03
CA ALA A 466 -11.57 -12.79 45.43
C ALA A 466 -11.01 -11.52 46.08
N TRP A 467 -9.70 -11.27 45.90
CA TRP A 467 -9.06 -10.06 46.40
C TRP A 467 -9.62 -8.79 45.75
N PHE A 468 -9.86 -8.82 44.44
CA PHE A 468 -10.45 -7.70 43.72
C PHE A 468 -11.84 -7.34 44.25
N ARG A 469 -12.73 -8.32 44.47
CA ARG A 469 -14.06 -8.08 45.06
C ARG A 469 -13.99 -7.60 46.50
N LEU A 470 -13.02 -8.07 47.28
CA LEU A 470 -12.81 -7.60 48.65
C LEU A 470 -12.33 -6.15 48.67
N ASP A 471 -11.41 -5.76 47.78
CA ASP A 471 -10.92 -4.38 47.66
C ASP A 471 -12.03 -3.42 47.21
N GLN A 472 -12.93 -3.86 46.32
CA GLN A 472 -14.14 -3.07 45.98
C GLN A 472 -15.03 -2.79 47.19
N ARG A 473 -15.10 -3.73 48.14
CA ARG A 473 -15.85 -3.57 49.39
C ARG A 473 -15.08 -2.77 50.44
N PHE A 474 -13.75 -2.89 50.46
CA PHE A 474 -12.83 -2.28 51.41
C PHE A 474 -11.68 -1.62 50.65
N PRO A 475 -11.84 -0.38 50.15
CA PRO A 475 -10.83 0.25 49.31
C PRO A 475 -9.46 0.37 50.01
N GLY A 476 -8.40 -0.04 49.32
CA GLY A 476 -7.02 -0.03 49.84
C GLY A 476 -6.59 -1.33 50.53
N LEU A 477 -7.50 -2.29 50.67
CA LEU A 477 -7.21 -3.59 51.28
C LEU A 477 -6.08 -4.33 50.56
N ILE A 478 -6.03 -4.29 49.23
CA ILE A 478 -4.97 -4.96 48.48
C ILE A 478 -3.60 -4.35 48.77
N ASP A 479 -3.52 -3.02 48.83
CA ASP A 479 -2.24 -2.33 49.05
C ASP A 479 -1.72 -2.61 50.48
N ASP A 480 -2.62 -2.60 51.47
CA ASP A 480 -2.32 -2.99 52.85
C ASP A 480 -1.89 -4.45 52.99
N ALA A 481 -2.62 -5.37 52.33
CA ALA A 481 -2.33 -6.79 52.34
C ALA A 481 -0.98 -7.09 51.66
N ALA A 482 -0.70 -6.45 50.52
CA ALA A 482 0.58 -6.56 49.83
C ALA A 482 1.75 -6.09 50.72
N GLY A 483 1.56 -4.97 51.42
CA GLY A 483 2.55 -4.44 52.37
C GLY A 483 2.86 -5.43 53.48
N ARG A 484 1.83 -5.99 54.11
CA ARG A 484 1.98 -7.01 55.17
C ARG A 484 2.62 -8.28 54.65
N MET A 485 2.21 -8.78 53.49
CA MET A 485 2.76 -9.99 52.89
C MET A 485 4.24 -9.83 52.55
N ARG A 486 4.63 -8.70 51.95
CA ARG A 486 6.04 -8.43 51.63
C ARG A 486 6.90 -8.35 52.90
N ASN A 487 6.42 -7.63 53.93
CA ASN A 487 7.13 -7.51 55.20
C ASN A 487 7.30 -8.88 55.88
N ALA A 488 6.25 -9.72 55.86
CA ALA A 488 6.31 -11.08 56.39
C ALA A 488 7.29 -11.96 55.60
N HIS A 489 7.27 -11.90 54.26
CA HIS A 489 8.19 -12.66 53.41
C HIS A 489 9.66 -12.25 53.66
N MET A 490 9.94 -10.96 53.83
CA MET A 490 11.27 -10.46 54.19
C MET A 490 11.71 -10.90 55.59
N ALA A 491 10.79 -10.94 56.56
CA ALA A 491 11.08 -11.36 57.93
C ALA A 491 11.38 -12.88 58.03
N LEU A 492 10.68 -13.71 57.26
CA LEU A 492 10.83 -15.17 57.29
C LEU A 492 12.20 -15.63 56.78
N ALA A 493 12.76 -14.96 55.78
CA ALA A 493 14.08 -15.30 55.24
C ALA A 493 15.27 -14.84 56.11
N GLY A 494 15.01 -14.10 57.20
CA GLY A 494 15.98 -13.82 58.27
C GLY A 494 15.90 -14.78 59.46
N SER A 495 15.03 -15.80 59.41
CA SER A 495 14.79 -16.75 60.50
C SER A 495 15.40 -18.13 60.20
N GLU A 496 15.79 -18.89 61.24
CA GLU A 496 16.50 -20.19 61.17
C GLU A 496 15.78 -21.28 60.33
N HIS A 497 14.53 -21.06 59.92
CA HIS A 497 13.80 -21.98 59.03
C HIS A 497 14.28 -21.99 57.57
N ALA A 498 15.13 -21.04 57.15
CA ALA A 498 15.69 -21.03 55.79
C ALA A 498 16.72 -22.16 55.54
N VAL A 499 17.26 -22.80 56.58
CA VAL A 499 18.32 -23.82 56.47
C VAL A 499 17.76 -25.26 56.37
N ALA A 500 16.49 -25.47 56.71
CA ALA A 500 15.91 -26.83 56.82
C ALA A 500 15.11 -27.30 55.59
N GLY A 501 15.06 -26.50 54.51
CA GLY A 501 14.22 -26.79 53.34
C GLY A 501 14.89 -26.57 51.98
N ALA A 502 16.22 -26.70 51.90
CA ALA A 502 16.97 -26.73 50.64
C ALA A 502 17.10 -28.15 50.09
#